data_AF-A0A1G0M3R0-F1
#
_entry.id   AF-A0A1G0M3R0-F1
#
_cell.length_a   1.000
_cell.length_b   1.000
_cell.length_c   1.000
_cell.angle_alpha   90.00
_cell.angle_beta   90.00
_cell.angle_gamma   90.00
#
_symmetry.space_group_name_H-M   'P 1'
#
loop_
_entity.id
_entity.type
_entity.pdbx_description
1 polymer ?
#
loop_
_entity_poly.entity_id
_entity_poly.type
_entity_poly.pdbx_seq_one_letter_code
_entity_poly.pdbx_strand_id
1 'polypeptide(L)'
;MLKVTITTGSVEEFFARGKTLARKIDIGETIEPSTFIMFEDPEDILEIVTKARISLFRAVKKEPGSITDIALRLHRDRSAVKRDVDVLVGAGLIQIYDVPHHGHGRKKYLKAAAEEFQLLAQVG
;
A
#
# COMPACT_ATOMS: atom_id res chain seq x y z
N MET A 1 -0.15 6.98 -14.10
CA MET A 1 -0.91 6.79 -12.84
C MET A 1 -0.16 5.77 -12.01
N LEU A 2 0.11 5.99 -10.72
CA LEU A 2 0.91 5.02 -9.95
C LEU A 2 0.06 3.78 -9.67
N LYS A 3 0.58 2.61 -10.04
CA LYS A 3 0.00 1.29 -9.78
C LYS A 3 0.84 0.48 -8.83
N VAL A 4 0.23 -0.12 -7.82
CA VAL A 4 0.90 -1.08 -6.92
C VAL A 4 0.41 -2.48 -7.21
N THR A 5 1.34 -3.41 -7.44
CA THR A 5 1.05 -4.84 -7.59
C THR A 5 1.73 -5.60 -6.46
N ILE A 6 0.93 -6.33 -5.67
CA ILE A 6 1.44 -7.31 -4.72
C ILE A 6 1.27 -8.70 -5.33
N THR A 7 2.35 -9.48 -5.36
CA THR A 7 2.35 -10.83 -5.93
C THR A 7 3.24 -11.80 -5.13
N THR A 8 3.09 -13.09 -5.39
CA THR A 8 4.09 -14.10 -5.03
C THR A 8 5.09 -14.31 -6.17
N GLY A 9 6.30 -14.77 -5.83
CA GLY A 9 7.33 -15.16 -6.78
C GLY A 9 8.71 -15.31 -6.13
N SER A 10 9.68 -15.84 -6.89
CA SER A 10 11.04 -16.06 -6.39
C SER A 10 11.90 -14.79 -6.45
N VAL A 11 12.99 -14.76 -5.68
CA VAL A 11 13.99 -13.69 -5.75
C VAL A 11 14.59 -13.55 -7.15
N GLU A 12 14.79 -14.66 -7.87
CA GLU A 12 15.27 -14.64 -9.25
C GLU A 12 14.28 -13.93 -10.18
N GLU A 13 12.98 -14.21 -10.04
CA GLU A 13 11.92 -13.55 -10.80
C GLU A 13 11.89 -12.04 -10.49
N PHE A 14 12.15 -11.65 -9.23
CA PHE A 14 12.22 -10.25 -8.81
C PHE A 14 13.31 -9.52 -9.58
N PHE A 15 14.53 -10.06 -9.56
CA PHE A 15 15.67 -9.46 -10.24
C PHE A 15 15.55 -9.52 -11.76
N ALA A 16 14.96 -10.59 -12.33
CA ALA A 16 14.71 -10.68 -13.76
C ALA A 16 13.76 -9.57 -14.24
N ARG A 17 12.69 -9.30 -13.48
CA ARG A 17 11.78 -8.19 -13.73
C ARG A 17 12.50 -6.84 -13.65
N GLY A 18 13.28 -6.62 -12.59
CA GLY A 18 14.06 -5.39 -12.38
C GLY A 18 15.02 -5.12 -13.54
N LYS A 19 15.78 -6.13 -13.99
CA LYS A 19 16.69 -6.03 -15.15
C LYS A 19 15.93 -5.69 -16.44
N THR A 20 14.77 -6.30 -16.65
CA THR A 20 13.94 -6.01 -17.81
C THR A 20 13.49 -4.56 -17.81
N LEU A 21 13.05 -4.06 -16.64
CA LEU A 21 12.64 -2.67 -16.47
C LEU A 21 13.80 -1.70 -16.70
N ALA A 22 14.97 -1.95 -16.11
CA ALA A 22 16.16 -1.13 -16.30
C ALA A 22 16.54 -1.02 -17.78
N ARG A 23 16.56 -2.14 -18.50
CA ARG A 23 16.88 -2.14 -19.94
C ARG A 23 15.92 -1.29 -20.77
N LYS A 24 14.62 -1.28 -20.42
CA LYS A 24 13.63 -0.42 -21.09
C LYS A 24 13.91 1.07 -20.85
N ILE A 25 14.32 1.42 -19.62
CA ILE A 25 14.72 2.79 -19.28
C ILE A 25 15.97 3.19 -20.08
N ASP A 26 16.96 2.31 -20.16
CA ASP A 26 18.23 2.58 -20.86
C ASP A 26 18.04 2.90 -22.35
N ILE A 27 17.04 2.28 -22.99
CA ILE A 27 16.71 2.54 -24.41
C ILE A 27 15.73 3.70 -24.60
N GLY A 28 15.34 4.40 -23.53
CA GLY A 28 14.42 5.53 -23.59
C GLY A 28 12.95 5.15 -23.82
N GLU A 29 12.56 3.90 -23.57
CA GLU A 29 11.16 3.48 -23.66
C GLU A 29 10.35 4.13 -22.52
N THR A 30 9.16 4.64 -22.84
CA THR A 30 8.24 5.16 -21.81
C THR A 30 7.66 4.00 -21.00
N ILE A 31 7.79 4.09 -19.68
CA ILE A 31 7.27 3.06 -18.76
C ILE A 31 6.27 3.71 -17.82
N GLU A 32 5.10 3.07 -17.68
CA GLU A 32 4.12 3.47 -16.68
C GLU A 32 4.70 3.33 -15.26
N PRO A 33 4.61 4.37 -14.42
CA PRO A 33 5.02 4.30 -13.02
C PRO A 33 4.28 3.19 -12.29
N SER A 34 5.03 2.21 -11.79
CA SER A 34 4.48 1.10 -11.00
C SER A 34 5.42 0.68 -9.88
N THR A 35 4.81 0.20 -8.81
CA THR A 35 5.49 -0.40 -7.66
C THR A 35 5.13 -1.88 -7.64
N PHE A 36 6.15 -2.74 -7.55
CA PHE A 36 5.98 -4.18 -7.35
C PHE A 36 6.47 -4.56 -5.97
N ILE A 37 5.63 -5.27 -5.24
CA ILE A 37 5.97 -5.89 -3.96
C ILE A 37 5.79 -7.38 -4.17
N MET A 38 6.87 -8.13 -4.01
CA MET A 38 6.85 -9.58 -4.21
C MET A 38 7.23 -10.29 -2.92
N PHE A 39 6.42 -11.29 -2.57
CA PHE A 39 6.63 -12.17 -1.43
C PHE A 39 7.03 -13.55 -1.93
N GLU A 40 7.93 -14.24 -1.22
CA GLU A 40 8.27 -15.62 -1.56
C GLU A 40 7.13 -16.56 -1.16
N ASP A 41 6.48 -16.30 -0.01
CA ASP A 41 5.38 -17.10 0.50
C ASP A 41 4.02 -16.41 0.31
N PRO A 42 3.00 -17.07 -0.28
CA PRO A 42 1.63 -16.55 -0.30
C PRO A 42 1.04 -16.28 1.09
N GLU A 43 1.48 -16.98 2.14
CA GLU A 43 1.00 -16.77 3.51
C GLU A 43 1.36 -15.37 4.03
N ASP A 44 2.52 -14.82 3.66
CA ASP A 44 2.93 -13.45 4.02
C ASP A 44 1.96 -12.40 3.46
N ILE A 45 1.40 -12.66 2.26
CA ILE A 45 0.38 -11.80 1.67
C ILE A 45 -0.90 -11.84 2.50
N LEU A 46 -1.29 -13.02 2.98
CA LEU A 46 -2.48 -13.19 3.83
C LEU A 46 -2.34 -12.45 5.16
N GLU A 47 -1.11 -12.34 5.67
CA GLU A 47 -0.81 -11.52 6.85
C GLU A 47 -1.02 -10.03 6.63
N ILE A 48 -1.10 -9.54 5.39
CA ILE A 48 -1.33 -8.12 5.08
C ILE A 48 -2.78 -7.90 4.65
N VAL A 49 -3.36 -8.82 3.88
CA VAL A 49 -4.61 -8.58 3.14
C VAL A 49 -5.82 -9.20 3.82
N THR A 50 -6.02 -8.87 5.10
CA THR A 50 -7.19 -9.31 5.86
C THR A 50 -8.43 -8.47 5.51
N LYS A 51 -9.63 -9.02 5.74
CA LYS A 51 -10.91 -8.30 5.53
C LYS A 51 -10.94 -6.92 6.22
N ALA A 52 -10.41 -6.85 7.43
CA ALA A 52 -10.35 -5.61 8.22
C ALA A 52 -9.43 -4.57 7.58
N ARG A 53 -8.25 -4.99 7.10
CA ARG A 53 -7.27 -4.12 6.45
C ARG A 53 -7.68 -3.71 5.05
N ILE A 54 -8.34 -4.57 4.28
CA ILE A 54 -8.97 -4.19 3.00
C ILE A 54 -10.03 -3.11 3.23
N SER A 55 -10.86 -3.26 4.25
CA SER A 55 -11.91 -2.28 4.58
C SER A 55 -11.30 -0.94 5.00
N LEU A 56 -10.24 -0.98 5.82
CA LEU A 56 -9.47 0.19 6.20
C LEU A 56 -8.85 0.89 4.97
N PHE A 57 -8.14 0.12 4.15
CA PHE A 57 -7.51 0.61 2.93
C PHE A 57 -8.51 1.29 1.98
N ARG A 58 -9.68 0.66 1.75
CA ARG A 58 -10.77 1.25 0.94
C ARG A 58 -11.29 2.56 1.54
N ALA A 59 -11.44 2.65 2.86
CA ALA A 59 -11.87 3.87 3.53
C ALA A 59 -10.83 5.00 3.39
N VAL A 60 -9.54 4.70 3.52
CA VAL A 60 -8.45 5.66 3.30
C VAL A 60 -8.41 6.13 1.85
N LYS A 61 -8.56 5.20 0.89
CA LYS A 61 -8.57 5.52 -0.54
C LYS A 61 -9.76 6.39 -0.92
N LYS A 62 -10.95 6.10 -0.37
CA LYS A 62 -12.17 6.88 -0.64
C LYS A 62 -12.05 8.31 -0.12
N GLU A 63 -11.50 8.47 1.08
CA GLU A 63 -11.39 9.77 1.72
C GLU A 63 -10.19 9.77 2.69
N PRO A 64 -9.07 10.42 2.31
CA PRO A 64 -7.91 10.59 3.19
C PRO A 64 -8.28 11.24 4.52
N GLY A 65 -7.59 10.89 5.59
CA GLY A 65 -7.94 11.39 6.93
C GLY A 65 -6.97 10.94 8.00
N SER A 66 -7.12 11.44 9.22
CA SER A 66 -6.33 10.93 10.34
C SER A 66 -6.82 9.57 10.81
N ILE A 67 -6.00 8.85 11.58
CA ILE A 67 -6.37 7.57 12.20
C ILE A 67 -7.69 7.68 12.98
N THR A 68 -7.89 8.79 13.71
CA THR A 68 -9.12 9.02 14.49
C THR A 68 -10.33 9.15 13.57
N ASP A 69 -10.23 9.94 12.50
CA ASP A 69 -11.35 10.17 11.57
C ASP A 69 -11.74 8.86 10.86
N ILE A 70 -10.74 8.07 10.48
CA ILE A 70 -10.94 6.77 9.85
C ILE A 70 -11.56 5.75 10.81
N ALA A 71 -11.10 5.72 12.07
CA ALA A 71 -11.66 4.85 13.10
C ALA A 71 -13.14 5.14 13.36
N LEU A 72 -13.51 6.43 13.41
CA LEU A 72 -14.90 6.86 13.54
C LEU A 72 -15.75 6.38 12.35
N ARG A 73 -15.29 6.59 11.11
CA ARG A 73 -16.03 6.16 9.90
C ARG A 73 -16.19 4.65 9.78
N LEU A 74 -15.21 3.88 10.27
CA LEU A 74 -15.27 2.43 10.26
C LEU A 74 -16.00 1.84 11.47
N HIS A 75 -16.39 2.67 12.45
CA HIS A 75 -16.92 2.23 13.74
C HIS A 75 -16.02 1.20 14.44
N ARG A 76 -14.71 1.44 14.39
CA ARG A 76 -13.69 0.55 14.97
C ARG A 76 -12.93 1.24 16.09
N ASP A 77 -12.41 0.44 17.02
CA ASP A 77 -11.45 0.92 18.01
C ASP A 77 -10.23 1.57 17.32
N ARG A 78 -9.84 2.75 17.81
CA ARG A 78 -8.76 3.55 17.24
C ARG A 78 -7.41 2.82 17.33
N SER A 79 -7.16 2.06 18.40
CA SER A 79 -5.90 1.35 18.58
C SER A 79 -5.79 0.15 17.63
N ALA A 80 -6.88 -0.56 17.39
CA ALA A 80 -6.96 -1.59 16.36
C ALA A 80 -6.73 -1.02 14.96
N VAL A 81 -7.33 0.14 14.65
CA VAL A 81 -7.09 0.84 13.37
C VAL A 81 -5.63 1.25 13.25
N LYS A 82 -5.00 1.80 14.29
CA LYS A 82 -3.56 2.14 14.26
C LYS A 82 -2.70 0.94 13.90
N ARG A 83 -2.89 -0.22 14.54
CA ARG A 83 -2.11 -1.44 14.24
C ARG A 83 -2.26 -1.84 12.77
N ASP A 84 -3.49 -1.82 12.26
CA ASP A 84 -3.74 -2.12 10.86
C ASP A 84 -3.11 -1.09 9.90
N VAL A 85 -3.12 0.19 10.28
CA VAL A 85 -2.43 1.25 9.53
C VAL A 85 -0.93 1.00 9.50
N ASP A 86 -0.31 0.65 10.63
CA ASP A 86 1.12 0.40 10.69
C ASP A 86 1.53 -0.75 9.75
N VAL A 87 0.73 -1.83 9.69
CA VAL A 87 0.94 -2.94 8.73
C VAL A 87 0.82 -2.46 7.28
N LEU A 88 -0.24 -1.71 6.96
CA LEU A 88 -0.46 -1.22 5.59
C LEU A 88 0.57 -0.18 5.14
N VAL A 89 1.13 0.60 6.06
CA VAL A 89 2.23 1.53 5.80
C VAL A 89 3.54 0.76 5.60
N GLY A 90 3.83 -0.25 6.43
CA GLY A 90 4.97 -1.13 6.27
C GLY A 90 4.95 -1.88 4.93
N ALA A 91 3.77 -2.30 4.49
CA ALA A 91 3.53 -2.90 3.18
C ALA A 91 3.47 -1.88 2.03
N GLY A 92 3.67 -0.57 2.27
CA GLY A 92 3.65 0.45 1.22
C GLY A 92 2.29 0.70 0.56
N LEU A 93 1.19 0.24 1.15
CA LEU A 93 -0.18 0.42 0.63
C LEU A 93 -0.80 1.75 1.05
N ILE A 94 -0.41 2.26 2.21
CA ILE A 94 -0.82 3.55 2.75
C ILE A 94 0.42 4.41 2.99
N GLN A 95 0.29 5.71 2.74
CA GLN A 95 1.30 6.71 3.08
C GLN A 95 0.76 7.63 4.18
N ILE A 96 1.67 8.06 5.06
CA ILE A 96 1.41 9.08 6.07
C ILE A 96 2.00 10.41 5.60
N TYR A 97 1.24 11.48 5.70
CA TYR A 97 1.71 12.83 5.41
C TYR A 97 1.22 13.82 6.46
N ASP A 98 2.00 14.88 6.68
CA ASP A 98 1.64 15.95 7.61
C ASP A 98 0.70 16.95 6.93
N VAL A 99 -0.38 17.31 7.62
CA VAL A 99 -1.30 18.37 7.21
C VAL A 99 -1.24 19.49 8.26
N PRO A 100 -1.13 20.77 7.83
CA PRO A 100 -1.23 21.90 8.74
C PRO A 100 -2.56 21.90 9.50
N HIS A 101 -2.52 22.13 10.81
CA HIS A 101 -3.73 22.28 11.62
C HIS A 101 -3.75 23.67 12.27
N HIS A 102 -4.89 24.37 12.16
CA HIS A 102 -5.05 25.72 12.71
C HIS A 102 -4.88 25.70 14.24
N GLY A 103 -4.01 26.57 14.77
CA GLY A 103 -3.90 26.78 16.22
C GLY A 103 -2.95 25.82 16.96
N HIS A 104 -1.79 25.49 16.40
CA HIS A 104 -0.64 24.81 17.05
C HIS A 104 -0.52 23.29 16.83
N GLY A 105 -0.35 22.84 15.59
CA GLY A 105 0.18 21.49 15.34
C GLY A 105 0.21 21.01 13.89
N ARG A 106 0.88 19.88 13.66
CA ARG A 106 0.76 19.07 12.43
C ARG A 106 -0.09 17.85 12.75
N LYS A 107 -1.10 17.55 11.92
CA LYS A 107 -1.91 16.32 12.04
C LYS A 107 -1.45 15.33 10.97
N LYS A 108 -1.22 14.07 11.36
CA LYS A 108 -0.88 13.00 10.42
C LYS A 108 -2.13 12.52 9.71
N TYR A 109 -2.11 12.59 8.38
CA TYR A 109 -3.15 12.08 7.50
C TYR A 109 -2.64 10.84 6.77
N LEU A 110 -3.57 9.93 6.51
CA LEU A 110 -3.35 8.73 5.73
C LEU A 110 -3.94 8.94 4.34
N LYS A 111 -3.20 8.54 3.31
CA LYS A 111 -3.69 8.42 1.93
C LYS A 111 -3.26 7.08 1.33
N ALA A 112 -3.96 6.61 0.32
CA ALA A 112 -3.50 5.46 -0.47
C ALA A 112 -2.18 5.81 -1.18
N ALA A 113 -1.26 4.84 -1.25
CA ALA A 113 0.02 5.03 -1.91
C ALA A 113 -0.06 5.13 -3.44
N ALA A 114 -1.13 4.59 -4.03
CA ALA A 114 -1.36 4.49 -5.47
C ALA A 114 -2.85 4.67 -5.78
N GLU A 115 -3.19 4.80 -7.06
CA GLU A 115 -4.59 4.86 -7.48
C GLU A 115 -5.13 3.49 -7.88
N GLU A 116 -4.28 2.61 -8.41
CA GLU A 116 -4.62 1.22 -8.73
C GLU A 116 -3.82 0.26 -7.84
N PHE A 117 -4.51 -0.75 -7.31
CA PHE A 117 -3.91 -1.82 -6.53
C PHE A 117 -4.36 -3.16 -7.09
N GLN A 118 -3.41 -4.05 -7.32
CA GLN A 118 -3.67 -5.42 -7.71
C GLN A 118 -3.03 -6.37 -6.71
N LEU A 119 -3.80 -7.35 -6.28
CA LEU A 119 -3.34 -8.46 -5.47
C LEU A 119 -3.42 -9.71 -6.33
N LEU A 120 -2.28 -10.36 -6.55
CA LEU A 120 -2.19 -11.60 -7.29
C LEU A 120 -1.59 -12.63 -6.33
N ALA A 121 -2.29 -13.73 -6.11
CA ALA A 121 -1.76 -14.85 -5.35
C ALA A 121 -1.81 -16.07 -6.25
N GLN A 122 -0.67 -16.73 -6.42
CA GLN A 122 -0.60 -18.04 -7.06
C GLN A 122 -0.19 -19.04 -5.98
N VAL A 123 -0.99 -20.10 -5.87
CA VAL A 123 -0.73 -21.25 -5.00
C VAL A 123 -0.58 -22.44 -5.95
N GLY A 124 0.59 -23.08 -5.91
CA GLY A 124 0.94 -24.23 -6.73
C GLY A 124 0.33 -25.53 -6.23
#